data_AF-A0A8I0GY11-F1
#
_entry.id   AF-A0A8I0GY11-F1
#
_cell.length_a   1.000
_cell.length_b   1.000
_cell.length_c   1.000
_cell.angle_alpha   90.00
_cell.angle_beta   90.00
_cell.angle_gamma   90.00
#
_symmetry.space_group_name_H-M   'P 1'
#
loop_
_entity.id
_entity.type
_entity.pdbx_description
1 polymer ?
#
loop_
_entity_poly.entity_id
_entity_poly.type
_entity_poly.pdbx_seq_one_letter_code
_entity_poly.pdbx_strand_id
1 'polypeptide(L)'
;MKSIILVAVLLWASIATAHAKQCYEAQATVKQAAPSDKCTQTEKGYANTGKGVLTHEGCTAAKSQAATKLRARLQESCRAYVQTYDKCSVIDVTSCS
;
A
#
# COMPACT_ATOMS: atom_id res chain seq x y z
N MET A 1 -46.26 32.15 -30.96
CA MET A 1 -46.65 30.75 -31.19
C MET A 1 -45.41 29.98 -31.61
N LYS A 2 -45.08 28.84 -30.95
CA LYS A 2 -44.36 27.65 -31.50
C LYS A 2 -42.93 27.88 -32.06
N SER A 3 -41.86 27.13 -31.79
CA SER A 3 -41.52 25.90 -31.04
C SER A 3 -39.97 25.89 -30.92
N ILE A 4 -39.38 25.71 -29.73
CA ILE A 4 -38.64 24.51 -29.28
C ILE A 4 -37.82 23.80 -30.38
N ILE A 5 -36.48 23.73 -30.26
CA ILE A 5 -35.71 22.48 -30.20
C ILE A 5 -34.49 22.67 -29.27
N LEU A 6 -34.56 21.99 -28.12
CA LEU A 6 -33.44 21.62 -27.26
C LEU A 6 -32.60 20.53 -27.96
N VAL A 7 -31.28 20.64 -27.93
CA VAL A 7 -30.40 19.47 -28.00
C VAL A 7 -29.39 19.57 -26.87
N ALA A 8 -29.84 19.17 -25.68
CA ALA A 8 -28.95 18.82 -24.59
C ALA A 8 -28.32 17.47 -24.93
N VAL A 9 -27.09 17.50 -25.44
CA VAL A 9 -26.25 16.29 -25.54
C VAL A 9 -25.85 15.92 -24.12
N LEU A 10 -26.70 15.12 -23.47
CA LEU A 10 -26.37 14.41 -22.25
C LEU A 10 -25.27 13.39 -22.59
N LEU A 11 -24.02 13.80 -22.38
CA LEU A 11 -22.91 12.88 -22.18
C LEU A 11 -23.25 12.03 -20.95
N TRP A 12 -23.84 10.85 -21.18
CA TRP A 12 -23.74 9.74 -20.23
C TRP A 12 -22.32 9.18 -20.33
N ALA A 13 -21.35 9.96 -19.83
CA ALA A 13 -20.13 9.38 -19.33
C ALA A 13 -20.53 8.66 -18.05
N SER A 14 -20.77 7.36 -18.16
CA SER A 14 -20.76 6.44 -17.02
C SER A 14 -19.36 6.54 -16.43
N ILE A 15 -19.14 7.54 -15.56
CA ILE A 15 -17.97 7.59 -14.71
C ILE A 15 -18.12 6.34 -13.87
N ALA A 16 -17.43 5.27 -14.25
CA ALA A 16 -17.16 4.17 -13.35
C ALA A 16 -16.39 4.83 -12.20
N THR A 17 -17.13 5.33 -11.21
CA THR A 17 -16.58 5.70 -9.92
C THR A 17 -15.90 4.44 -9.45
N ALA A 18 -14.58 4.37 -9.62
CA ALA A 18 -13.78 3.32 -9.07
C ALA A 18 -13.96 3.46 -7.56
N HIS A 19 -14.94 2.73 -7.03
CA HIS A 19 -15.30 2.81 -5.62
C HIS A 19 -14.02 2.54 -4.84
N ALA A 20 -13.64 3.51 -4.01
CA ALA A 20 -12.48 3.35 -3.14
C ALA A 20 -12.71 2.08 -2.32
N LYS A 21 -11.77 1.15 -2.43
CA LYS A 21 -11.75 -0.08 -1.65
C LYS A 21 -11.00 0.21 -0.37
N GLN A 22 -11.61 -0.17 0.74
CA GLN A 22 -10.91 -0.20 2.02
C GLN A 22 -9.93 -1.38 2.02
N CYS A 23 -8.69 -1.08 2.37
CA CYS A 23 -7.60 -2.03 2.42
C CYS A 23 -6.84 -1.86 3.73
N TYR A 24 -6.25 -2.94 4.22
CA TYR A 24 -5.20 -2.83 5.22
C TYR A 24 -3.89 -2.42 4.56
N GLU A 25 -3.24 -1.41 5.11
CA GLU A 25 -1.85 -1.06 4.83
C GLU A 25 -0.99 -1.49 6.01
N ALA A 26 0.12 -2.15 5.71
CA ALA A 26 1.15 -2.46 6.68
C ALA A 26 2.48 -1.87 6.21
N GLN A 27 3.30 -1.47 7.17
CA GLN A 27 4.66 -1.04 6.93
C GLN A 27 5.64 -2.08 7.45
N ALA A 28 6.74 -2.26 6.74
CA ALA A 28 7.93 -2.95 7.20
C ALA A 28 9.10 -1.97 7.23
N THR A 29 9.98 -2.08 8.21
CA THR A 29 11.20 -1.26 8.33
C THR A 29 12.39 -2.13 8.70
N VAL A 30 13.60 -1.67 8.40
CA VAL A 30 14.81 -2.18 9.06
C VAL A 30 14.92 -1.56 10.44
N LYS A 31 15.22 -2.37 11.45
CA LYS A 31 15.48 -1.89 12.83
C LYS A 31 16.59 -0.83 12.83
N GLN A 32 16.36 0.31 13.48
CA GLN A 32 17.42 1.32 13.64
C GLN A 32 18.62 0.80 14.42
N ALA A 33 18.39 -0.14 15.35
CA ALA A 33 19.44 -0.83 16.11
C ALA A 33 20.13 -1.96 15.31
N ALA A 34 19.86 -2.11 14.01
CA ALA A 34 20.55 -3.11 13.21
C ALA A 34 22.07 -2.80 13.18
N PRO A 35 22.93 -3.84 13.27
CA PRO A 35 24.38 -3.66 13.27
C PRO A 35 24.85 -2.97 11.98
N SER A 36 25.71 -1.97 12.11
CA SER A 36 26.23 -1.21 10.97
C SER A 36 27.03 -2.06 9.97
N ASP A 37 27.61 -3.17 10.43
CA ASP A 37 28.33 -4.14 9.59
C ASP A 37 27.39 -5.09 8.82
N LYS A 38 26.10 -5.08 9.16
CA LYS A 38 25.07 -5.92 8.52
C LYS A 38 24.08 -5.11 7.68
N CYS A 39 23.78 -3.90 8.12
CA CYS A 39 22.92 -2.93 7.44
C CYS A 39 23.64 -1.60 7.29
N THR A 40 23.69 -1.08 6.07
CA THR A 40 24.22 0.27 5.80
C THR A 40 23.40 1.34 6.51
N GLN A 41 23.99 2.52 6.76
CA GLN A 41 23.26 3.63 7.39
C GLN A 41 22.01 4.04 6.58
N THR A 42 22.06 3.92 5.26
CA THR A 42 20.94 4.17 4.36
C THR A 42 19.83 3.12 4.45
N GLU A 43 20.15 1.89 4.87
CA GLU A 43 19.15 0.84 5.07
C GLU A 43 18.47 0.94 6.43
N LYS A 44 19.11 1.55 7.44
CA LYS A 44 18.52 1.70 8.78
C LYS A 44 17.32 2.62 8.75
N GLY A 45 16.19 2.15 9.29
CA GLY A 45 14.93 2.89 9.22
C GLY A 45 14.34 2.96 7.81
N TYR A 46 14.94 2.30 6.82
CA TYR A 46 14.35 2.18 5.49
C TYR A 46 13.07 1.35 5.60
N ALA A 47 11.99 1.88 5.02
CA ALA A 47 10.65 1.32 5.16
C ALA A 47 9.98 1.06 3.80
N ASN A 48 9.09 0.07 3.77
CA ASN A 48 8.26 -0.23 2.60
C ASN A 48 6.82 -0.55 3.05
N THR A 49 5.85 -0.32 2.18
CA THR A 49 4.43 -0.56 2.47
C THR A 49 3.87 -1.69 1.62
N GLY A 50 2.96 -2.45 2.21
CA GLY A 50 2.19 -3.51 1.58
C GLY A 50 0.71 -3.28 1.84
N LYS A 51 -0.13 -3.76 0.91
CA LYS A 51 -1.58 -3.56 0.97
C LYS A 51 -2.29 -4.90 0.88
N GLY A 52 -3.43 -5.01 1.53
CA GLY A 52 -4.24 -6.22 1.54
C GLY A 52 -5.71 -5.86 1.67
N VAL A 53 -6.60 -6.77 1.29
CA VAL A 53 -8.04 -6.59 1.47
C VAL A 53 -8.39 -6.33 2.94
N LEU A 54 -9.50 -5.64 3.24
CA LEU A 54 -9.95 -5.38 4.62
C LEU A 54 -10.52 -6.64 5.29
N THR A 55 -9.69 -7.66 5.48
CA THR A 55 -9.98 -8.87 6.25
C THR A 55 -8.87 -9.10 7.27
N HIS A 56 -9.12 -9.90 8.33
CA HIS A 56 -8.09 -10.21 9.33
C HIS A 56 -6.81 -10.77 8.68
N GLU A 57 -6.99 -11.77 7.80
CA GLU A 57 -5.94 -12.33 6.95
C GLU A 57 -5.30 -11.29 6.02
N GLY A 58 -6.05 -10.27 5.60
CA GLY A 58 -5.57 -9.19 4.76
C GLY A 58 -4.52 -8.30 5.42
N CYS A 59 -4.60 -8.08 6.74
CA CYS A 59 -3.52 -7.41 7.49
C CYS A 59 -2.25 -8.27 7.51
N THR A 60 -2.38 -9.59 7.70
CA THR A 60 -1.25 -10.53 7.61
C THR A 60 -0.62 -10.51 6.21
N ALA A 61 -1.45 -10.51 5.16
CA ALA A 61 -0.99 -10.42 3.78
C ALA A 61 -0.28 -9.07 3.51
N ALA A 62 -0.85 -7.95 3.96
CA ALA A 62 -0.24 -6.63 3.83
C ALA A 62 1.15 -6.58 4.50
N LYS A 63 1.28 -7.13 5.72
CA LYS A 63 2.57 -7.23 6.43
C LYS A 63 3.58 -8.07 5.66
N SER A 64 3.16 -9.23 5.15
CA SER A 64 4.02 -10.11 4.36
C SER A 64 4.51 -9.44 3.07
N GLN A 65 3.63 -8.73 2.37
CA GLN A 65 4.00 -7.97 1.18
C GLN A 65 4.97 -6.84 1.51
N ALA A 66 4.72 -6.06 2.56
CA ALA A 66 5.59 -4.97 3.00
C ALA A 66 7.01 -5.49 3.30
N ALA A 67 7.10 -6.59 4.05
CA ALA A 67 8.37 -7.22 4.40
C ALA A 67 9.08 -7.79 3.16
N THR A 68 8.35 -8.40 2.23
CA THR A 68 8.91 -8.95 0.99
C THR A 68 9.45 -7.84 0.08
N LYS A 69 8.67 -6.78 -0.15
CA LYS A 69 9.09 -5.61 -0.94
C LYS A 69 10.31 -4.94 -0.31
N LEU A 70 10.37 -4.85 1.02
CA LEU A 70 11.52 -4.34 1.74
C LEU A 70 12.76 -5.23 1.53
N ARG A 71 12.67 -6.53 1.80
CA ARG A 71 13.80 -7.48 1.67
C ARG A 71 14.38 -7.53 0.25
N ALA A 72 13.56 -7.34 -0.78
CA ALA A 72 14.00 -7.28 -2.17
C ALA A 72 14.90 -6.07 -2.48
N ARG A 73 14.85 -5.01 -1.66
CA ARG A 73 15.66 -3.79 -1.81
C ARG A 73 16.90 -3.77 -0.91
N LEU A 74 17.00 -4.69 0.04
CA LEU A 74 18.07 -4.73 1.03
C LEU A 74 19.16 -5.72 0.64
N GLN A 75 20.37 -5.45 1.15
CA GLN A 75 21.46 -6.40 1.16
C GLN A 75 21.08 -7.66 1.95
N GLU A 76 21.62 -8.81 1.56
CA GLU A 76 21.26 -10.10 2.15
C GLU A 76 21.50 -10.14 3.67
N SER A 77 22.63 -9.60 4.11
CA SER A 77 23.00 -9.47 5.53
C SER A 77 22.01 -8.64 6.35
N CYS A 78 21.27 -7.73 5.72
CA CYS A 78 20.34 -6.83 6.39
C CYS A 78 18.91 -7.39 6.50
N ARG A 79 18.55 -8.41 5.71
CA ARG A 79 17.18 -8.94 5.62
C ARG A 79 16.62 -9.51 6.92
N ALA A 80 17.49 -9.99 7.81
CA ALA A 80 17.13 -10.51 9.13
C ALA A 80 16.65 -9.41 10.09
N TYR A 81 16.98 -8.15 9.82
CA TYR A 81 16.62 -7.01 10.66
C TYR A 81 15.34 -6.31 10.21
N VAL A 82 14.66 -6.86 9.19
CA VAL A 82 13.34 -6.40 8.76
C VAL A 82 12.29 -6.78 9.79
N GLN A 83 11.55 -5.79 10.25
CA GLN A 83 10.39 -5.95 11.11
C GLN A 83 9.16 -5.32 10.49
N THR A 84 7.98 -5.87 10.76
CA THR A 84 6.70 -5.27 10.42
C THR A 84 6.13 -4.57 11.64
N TYR A 85 5.33 -3.52 11.43
CA TYR A 85 4.65 -2.84 12.51
C TYR A 85 3.54 -3.74 13.08
N ASP A 86 3.29 -3.63 14.39
CA ASP A 86 2.29 -4.46 15.08
C ASP A 86 0.88 -4.24 14.55
N LYS A 87 0.55 -3.01 14.15
CA LYS A 87 -0.78 -2.63 13.67
C LYS A 87 -0.78 -2.35 12.17
N CYS A 88 -1.80 -2.84 11.48
CA CYS A 88 -2.12 -2.39 10.12
C CYS A 88 -3.06 -1.17 10.21
N SER A 89 -2.88 -0.21 9.31
CA SER A 89 -3.78 0.93 9.14
C SER A 89 -4.85 0.60 8.10
N VAL A 90 -6.02 1.22 8.18
CA VAL A 90 -7.03 1.14 7.12
C VAL A 90 -6.83 2.32 6.18
N ILE A 91 -6.79 2.06 4.87
CA ILE A 91 -6.67 3.06 3.83
C ILE A 91 -7.75 2.87 2.76
N ASP A 92 -8.16 3.96 2.13
CA ASP A 92 -9.09 3.95 0.99
C ASP A 92 -8.29 4.10 -0.31
N VAL A 93 -8.30 3.08 -1.15
CA VAL A 93 -7.54 3.04 -2.41
C VAL A 93 -8.31 2.37 -3.53
N THR A 94 -7.95 2.65 -4.77
CA THR A 94 -8.61 2.06 -5.94
C THR A 94 -8.39 0.55 -6.07
N SER A 95 -7.30 0.02 -5.48
CA SER A 95 -6.95 -1.41 -5.42
C SER A 95 -6.08 -1.73 -4.20
N CYS A 96 -6.27 -2.91 -3.60
CA CYS A 96 -5.48 -3.39 -2.46
C CYS A 96 -4.16 -4.10 -2.85
N SER A 97 -3.73 -3.99 -4.10
CA SER A 97 -2.58 -4.70 -4.70
C SER A 97 -1.22 -4.05 -4.41
#